data_AF-A0A645JL39-F1
#
_entry.id   AF-A0A645JL39-F1
#
_cell.length_a   1.000
_cell.length_b   1.000
_cell.length_c   1.000
_cell.angle_alpha   90.00
_cell.angle_beta   90.00
_cell.angle_gamma   90.00
#
_symmetry.space_group_name_H-M   'P 1'
#
loop_
_entity.id
_entity.type
_entity.pdbx_description
1 polymer ?
#
loop_
_entity_poly.entity_id
_entity_poly.type
_entity_poly.pdbx_seq_one_letter_code
_entity_poly.pdbx_strand_id
1 'polypeptide(L)'
;MVEGSQIDWACHTNDKEATINEMLDFDRAIKVAFDYADQDPNTLVVITADHETGGLSLTGGDLSTGEVEANYGTKRHTAVMVPVFAYGAGAAEFAGIYENTDIFTKVLKLYRMRSPR
;
A
#
# COMPACT_ATOMS: atom_id res chain seq x y z
N MET A 1 3.61 -12.81 2.63
CA MET A 1 2.66 -11.70 2.69
C MET A 1 2.90 -10.99 4.01
N VAL A 2 3.00 -9.66 3.98
CA VAL A 2 3.23 -8.80 5.15
C VAL A 2 2.16 -7.70 5.09
N GLU A 3 1.55 -7.36 6.21
CA GLU A 3 0.42 -6.44 6.29
C GLU A 3 0.63 -5.42 7.41
N GLY A 4 0.52 -4.12 7.09
CA GLY A 4 0.47 -3.02 8.05
C GLY A 4 -0.96 -2.79 8.55
N SER A 5 -1.53 -3.77 9.24
CA SER A 5 -2.98 -3.85 9.50
C SER A 5 -3.55 -2.72 10.35
N GLN A 6 -2.75 -2.10 11.21
CA GLN A 6 -3.22 -1.06 12.13
C GLN A 6 -3.41 0.32 11.47
N ILE A 7 -2.95 0.52 10.23
CA ILE A 7 -3.28 1.72 9.45
C ILE A 7 -4.80 1.85 9.34
N ASP A 8 -5.49 0.76 9.03
CA ASP A 8 -6.96 0.69 8.96
C ASP A 8 -7.61 1.02 10.31
N TRP A 9 -7.11 0.43 11.40
CA TRP A 9 -7.65 0.65 12.74
C TRP A 9 -7.52 2.10 13.20
N ALA A 10 -6.37 2.72 12.96
CA ALA A 10 -6.13 4.14 13.25
C ALA A 10 -7.07 5.04 12.43
N CYS A 11 -7.29 4.71 11.16
CA CYS A 11 -8.24 5.45 10.32
C CYS A 11 -9.70 5.25 10.76
N HIS A 12 -10.09 4.08 11.27
CA HIS A 12 -11.43 3.86 11.83
C HIS A 12 -11.70 4.70 13.09
N THR A 13 -10.67 5.00 13.87
CA THR A 13 -10.77 5.88 15.05
C THR A 13 -10.57 7.35 14.71
N ASN A 14 -10.23 7.68 13.46
CA ASN A 14 -9.80 9.01 12.99
C ASN A 14 -8.60 9.55 13.79
N ASP A 15 -7.70 8.66 14.21
CA ASP A 15 -6.51 9.02 14.96
C ASP A 15 -5.34 9.29 14.01
N LYS A 16 -5.15 10.58 13.69
CA LYS A 16 -4.09 11.06 12.79
C LYS A 16 -2.69 10.64 13.22
N GLU A 17 -2.38 10.76 14.51
CA GLU A 17 -1.04 10.45 15.01
C GLU A 17 -0.77 8.95 14.91
N ALA A 18 -1.76 8.11 15.24
CA ALA A 18 -1.65 6.67 15.04
C ALA A 18 -1.53 6.32 13.54
N THR A 19 -2.33 6.93 12.65
CA THR A 19 -2.24 6.71 11.21
C THR A 19 -0.84 7.03 10.67
N ILE A 20 -0.24 8.16 11.09
CA ILE A 20 1.12 8.54 10.68
C ILE A 20 2.14 7.51 11.17
N ASN A 21 2.08 7.13 12.45
CA ASN A 21 3.04 6.16 13.01
C ASN A 21 2.92 4.79 12.33
N GLU A 22 1.71 4.28 12.11
CA GLU A 22 1.51 2.99 11.44
C GLU A 22 1.97 3.02 9.96
N MET A 23 1.79 4.15 9.27
CA MET A 23 2.38 4.35 7.93
C MET A 23 3.90 4.34 7.95
N LEU A 24 4.54 4.99 8.93
CA LEU A 24 6.00 4.97 9.11
C LEU A 24 6.51 3.57 9.45
N ASP A 25 5.75 2.79 10.22
CA ASP A 25 6.09 1.40 10.55
C ASP A 25 6.02 0.51 9.31
N PHE A 26 4.99 0.69 8.48
CA PHE A 26 4.88 -0.02 7.21
C PHE A 26 5.96 0.37 6.20
N ASP A 27 6.33 1.66 6.12
CA ASP A 27 7.45 2.14 5.30
C ASP A 27 8.78 1.46 5.67
N ARG A 28 9.07 1.31 6.97
CA ARG A 28 10.26 0.58 7.43
C ARG A 28 10.23 -0.90 7.03
N ALA A 29 9.06 -1.54 7.01
CA ALA A 29 8.91 -2.91 6.53
C ALA A 29 9.10 -3.00 4.99
N ILE A 30 8.58 -2.03 4.23
CA ILE A 30 8.80 -1.92 2.78
C ILE A 30 10.29 -1.80 2.48
N LYS A 31 11.01 -0.98 3.25
CA LYS A 31 12.47 -0.84 3.10
C LYS A 31 13.19 -2.18 3.19
N VAL A 32 12.82 -3.06 4.13
CA VAL A 32 13.42 -4.40 4.23
C VAL A 32 13.18 -5.23 2.97
N ALA A 33 11.98 -5.15 2.38
CA ALA A 33 11.67 -5.84 1.14
C ALA A 33 12.46 -5.29 -0.05
N PHE A 34 12.62 -3.96 -0.14
CA PHE A 34 13.43 -3.32 -1.18
C PHE A 34 14.91 -3.68 -1.04
N ASP A 35 15.48 -3.60 0.17
CA ASP A 35 16.87 -3.97 0.43
C ASP A 35 17.16 -5.42 0.04
N TYR A 36 16.19 -6.32 0.19
CA TYR A 36 16.29 -7.70 -0.28
C TYR A 36 16.19 -7.81 -1.81
N ALA A 37 15.24 -7.10 -2.44
CA ALA A 37 15.07 -7.10 -3.88
C ALA A 37 16.27 -6.52 -4.63
N ASP A 38 16.99 -5.58 -4.03
CA ASP A 38 18.25 -5.03 -4.55
C ASP A 38 19.39 -6.05 -4.57
N GLN A 39 19.32 -7.08 -3.71
CA GLN A 39 20.34 -8.14 -3.61
C GLN A 39 20.01 -9.36 -4.47
N ASP A 40 18.74 -9.61 -4.78
CA ASP A 40 18.31 -10.71 -5.67
C ASP A 40 17.46 -10.19 -6.83
N PRO A 41 18.00 -10.14 -8.06
CA PRO A 41 17.30 -9.61 -9.23
C PRO A 41 16.11 -10.47 -9.68
N ASN A 42 15.86 -11.62 -9.06
CA ASN A 42 14.66 -12.44 -9.29
C ASN A 42 13.52 -12.11 -8.32
N THR A 43 13.66 -11.06 -7.53
CA THR A 43 12.65 -10.64 -6.55
C THR A 43 11.69 -9.63 -7.16
N LEU A 44 10.39 -9.89 -6.98
CA LEU A 44 9.31 -8.93 -7.19
C LEU A 44 8.76 -8.50 -5.84
N VAL A 45 8.64 -7.20 -5.62
CA VAL A 45 7.90 -6.62 -4.49
C VAL A 45 6.66 -5.92 -5.05
N VAL A 46 5.48 -6.28 -4.53
CA VAL A 46 4.21 -5.62 -4.84
C VAL A 46 3.63 -5.06 -3.54
N ILE A 47 3.28 -3.78 -3.54
CA ILE A 47 2.71 -3.05 -2.41
C ILE A 47 1.38 -2.48 -2.89
N THR A 48 0.32 -2.72 -2.12
CA THR A 48 -1.02 -2.20 -2.40
C THR A 48 -1.76 -2.06 -1.08
N ALA A 49 -2.91 -1.39 -1.10
CA ALA A 49 -3.91 -1.54 -0.08
C ALA A 49 -5.03 -2.49 -0.54
N ASP A 50 -5.81 -2.99 0.40
CA ASP A 50 -7.05 -3.72 0.17
C ASP A 50 -8.24 -2.77 -0.02
N HIS A 51 -8.27 -1.65 0.72
CA HIS A 51 -9.20 -0.52 0.55
C HIS A 51 -8.68 0.76 1.22
N GLU A 52 -9.40 1.87 1.05
CA GLU A 52 -9.19 3.09 1.85
C GLU A 52 -10.13 3.09 3.05
N THR A 53 -9.67 3.68 4.16
CA THR A 53 -10.44 3.84 5.39
C THR A 53 -10.40 5.28 5.87
N GLY A 54 -11.57 5.81 6.24
CA GLY A 54 -11.69 7.09 6.93
C GLY A 54 -12.06 8.27 6.02
N GLY A 55 -11.95 8.13 4.70
CA GLY A 55 -12.09 9.27 3.78
C GLY A 55 -11.06 10.35 4.11
N LEU A 56 -9.81 9.94 4.34
CA LEU A 56 -8.72 10.79 4.79
C LEU A 56 -8.39 11.83 3.72
N SER A 57 -8.31 13.10 4.13
CA SER A 57 -7.92 14.21 3.28
C SER A 57 -6.87 15.06 3.98
N LEU A 58 -5.75 15.30 3.31
CA LEU A 58 -4.76 16.29 3.76
C LEU A 58 -5.28 17.68 3.44
N THR A 59 -5.45 18.52 4.46
CA THR A 59 -5.97 19.89 4.31
C THR A 59 -4.90 20.96 4.48
N GLY A 60 -3.73 20.58 4.97
CA GLY A 60 -2.63 21.48 5.27
C GLY A 60 -1.47 20.71 5.90
N GLY A 61 -0.46 21.47 6.32
CA GLY A 61 0.76 20.94 6.91
C GLY A 61 1.98 21.72 6.44
N ASP A 62 3.12 21.45 7.09
CA ASP A 62 4.39 22.08 6.80
C ASP A 62 5.50 21.02 6.78
N LEU A 63 6.07 20.80 5.60
CA LEU A 63 7.14 19.83 5.40
C LEU A 63 8.42 20.17 6.16
N SER A 64 8.68 21.45 6.43
CA SER A 64 9.88 21.89 7.17
C SER A 64 9.80 21.57 8.66
N THR A 65 8.59 21.54 9.21
CA THR A 65 8.34 21.19 10.62
C THR A 65 7.88 19.74 10.80
N GLY A 66 7.42 19.10 9.72
CA GLY A 66 6.78 17.78 9.77
C GLY A 66 5.31 17.83 10.20
N GLU A 67 4.71 19.02 10.25
CA GLU A 67 3.30 19.17 10.62
C GLU A 67 2.37 18.63 9.53
N VAL A 68 1.37 17.85 9.95
CA VAL A 68 0.34 17.30 9.07
C VAL A 68 -1.03 17.71 9.61
N GLU A 69 -1.83 18.35 8.76
CA GLU A 69 -3.24 18.58 9.00
C GLU A 69 -4.08 17.63 8.14
N ALA A 70 -4.95 16.87 8.81
CA ALA A 70 -5.74 15.84 8.18
C ALA A 70 -7.18 15.86 8.70
N ASN A 71 -8.12 15.63 7.77
CA ASN A 71 -9.54 15.46 8.07
C ASN A 71 -10.00 14.07 7.64
N TYR A 72 -10.97 13.53 8.37
CA TYR A 72 -11.59 12.24 8.09
C TYR A 72 -13.08 12.46 7.81
N GLY A 73 -13.56 11.99 6.66
CA GLY A 73 -14.97 12.11 6.25
C GLY A 73 -15.88 11.02 6.83
N THR A 74 -15.33 9.90 7.31
CA THR A 74 -16.10 8.75 7.82
C THR A 74 -15.27 7.95 8.83
N LYS A 75 -15.90 7.01 9.54
CA LYS A 75 -15.24 5.96 10.34
C LYS A 75 -15.36 4.58 9.67
N ARG A 76 -15.60 4.55 8.37
CA ARG A 76 -15.79 3.33 7.55
C ARG A 76 -14.85 3.38 6.35
N HIS A 77 -14.87 2.33 5.55
CA HIS A 77 -14.11 2.29 4.30
C HIS A 77 -14.74 3.23 3.26
N THR A 78 -13.93 3.65 2.28
CA THR A 78 -14.42 4.31 1.07
C THR A 78 -14.03 3.53 -0.17
N ALA A 79 -14.60 3.90 -1.31
CA ALA A 79 -14.41 3.21 -2.59
C ALA A 79 -13.39 3.91 -3.51
N VAL A 80 -12.52 4.76 -2.96
CA VAL A 80 -11.47 5.38 -3.76
C VAL A 80 -10.49 4.31 -4.25
N MET A 81 -10.00 4.46 -5.48
CA MET A 81 -8.98 3.57 -6.02
C MET A 81 -7.72 3.64 -5.16
N VAL A 82 -7.17 2.47 -4.83
CA VAL A 82 -5.91 2.36 -4.11
C VAL A 82 -4.74 2.17 -5.09
N PRO A 83 -3.55 2.70 -4.79
CA PRO A 83 -2.39 2.53 -5.65
C PRO A 83 -1.84 1.11 -5.54
N VAL A 84 -1.31 0.60 -6.66
CA VAL A 84 -0.42 -0.56 -6.68
C VAL A 84 0.97 -0.07 -7.05
N PHE A 85 1.94 -0.27 -6.16
CA PHE A 85 3.35 -0.05 -6.42
C PHE A 85 4.04 -1.39 -6.64
N ALA A 86 4.98 -1.45 -7.58
CA ALA A 86 5.78 -2.63 -7.82
C ALA A 86 7.25 -2.27 -8.02
N TYR A 87 8.14 -3.11 -7.51
CA TYR A 87 9.59 -2.94 -7.57
C TYR A 87 10.28 -4.27 -7.89
N GLY A 88 11.37 -4.23 -8.65
CA GLY A 88 12.14 -5.40 -9.05
C GLY A 88 11.59 -6.16 -10.27
N ALA A 89 11.79 -7.48 -10.29
CA ALA A 89 11.55 -8.35 -11.42
C ALA A 89 10.08 -8.33 -11.87
N GLY A 90 9.81 -7.94 -13.12
CA GLY A 90 8.44 -7.97 -13.66
C GLY A 90 7.52 -6.85 -13.15
N ALA A 91 8.04 -5.85 -12.43
CA ALA A 91 7.26 -4.73 -11.90
C ALA A 91 6.40 -4.00 -12.96
N ALA A 92 6.86 -3.93 -14.21
CA ALA A 92 6.13 -3.29 -15.31
C ALA A 92 4.75 -3.93 -15.60
N GLU A 93 4.52 -5.19 -15.21
CA GLU A 93 3.23 -5.88 -15.39
C GLU A 93 2.11 -5.32 -14.49
N PHE A 94 2.47 -4.53 -13.47
CA PHE A 94 1.56 -3.91 -12.51
C PHE A 94 1.29 -2.43 -12.80
N ALA A 95 1.71 -1.93 -13.97
CA ALA A 95 1.34 -0.58 -14.41
C ALA A 95 -0.10 -0.53 -14.94
N GLY A 96 -0.77 0.62 -14.77
CA GLY A 96 -2.10 0.89 -15.29
C GLY A 96 -3.20 0.85 -14.24
N ILE A 97 -4.45 0.80 -14.69
CA ILE A 97 -5.65 0.72 -13.87
C ILE A 97 -6.31 -0.62 -14.16
N TYR A 98 -6.59 -1.39 -13.11
CA TYR A 98 -7.17 -2.72 -13.20
C TYR A 98 -7.83 -3.11 -11.87
N GLU A 99 -8.62 -4.18 -11.88
CA GLU A 99 -9.30 -4.70 -10.69
C GLU A 99 -8.31 -5.41 -9.77
N ASN A 100 -8.56 -5.40 -8.45
CA ASN A 100 -7.66 -6.05 -7.49
C ASN A 100 -7.50 -7.57 -7.75
N THR A 101 -8.50 -8.22 -8.34
CA THR A 101 -8.47 -9.63 -8.76
C THR A 101 -7.40 -9.90 -9.81
N ASP A 102 -7.01 -8.90 -10.61
CA ASP A 102 -5.97 -9.04 -11.61
C ASP A 102 -4.57 -9.15 -10.99
N ILE A 103 -4.38 -8.68 -9.74
CA ILE A 103 -3.08 -8.83 -9.05
C ILE A 103 -2.71 -10.30 -8.92
N PHE A 104 -3.67 -11.15 -8.51
CA PHE A 104 -3.46 -12.59 -8.38
C PHE A 104 -3.06 -13.23 -9.72
N THR A 105 -3.77 -12.90 -10.80
CA THR A 105 -3.52 -13.50 -12.12
C THR A 105 -2.18 -13.02 -12.70
N LYS A 106 -1.82 -11.75 -12.49
CA LYS A 106 -0.50 -11.18 -12.86
C LYS A 106 0.64 -11.90 -12.13
N VAL A 107 0.50 -12.14 -10.83
CA VAL A 107 1.49 -12.89 -10.04
C VAL A 107 1.65 -14.32 -10.58
N LEU A 108 0.56 -15.05 -10.80
CA LEU A 108 0.64 -16.42 -11.35
C LEU A 108 1.30 -16.47 -12.73
N LYS A 109 1.02 -15.49 -13.59
CA LYS A 109 1.65 -15.34 -14.92
C LYS A 109 3.18 -15.26 -14.77
N LEU A 110 3.68 -14.45 -13.84
CA LEU A 110 5.11 -14.28 -13.60
C LEU A 110 5.79 -15.55 -13.07
N TYR A 111 5.11 -16.29 -12.19
CA TYR A 111 5.58 -17.60 -11.72
C TYR A 111 5.41 -18.74 -12.73
N ARG A 112 4.92 -18.46 -13.95
CA ARG A 112 4.59 -19.46 -14.98
C ARG A 112 3.65 -20.56 -14.46
N MET A 113 2.83 -20.22 -13.47
CA MET A 113 1.83 -21.12 -12.90
C MET A 113 0.55 -21.02 -13.73
N ARG A 114 -0.12 -22.16 -13.97
CA ARG A 114 -1.45 -22.15 -14.58
C ARG A 114 -2.43 -21.54 -13.58
N SER A 115 -3.24 -20.59 -14.04
CA SER A 115 -4.38 -20.11 -13.26
C SER A 115 -5.29 -21.29 -12.91
N PRO A 116 -5.65 -21.50 -11.63
CA PRO A 116 -6.77 -22.38 -11.32
C PRO A 116 -7.99 -21.78 -12.02
N ARG A 117 -8.57 -22.55 -12.94
CA ARG A 117 -9.89 -22.22 -13.50
C ARG A 117 -10.95 -22.58 -12.48
#